data_AF-A0A2X3ENZ7-F1
#
_entry.id   AF-A0A2X3ENZ7-F1
#
_cell.length_a   1.000
_cell.length_b   1.000
_cell.length_c   1.000
_cell.angle_alpha   90.00
_cell.angle_beta   90.00
_cell.angle_gamma   90.00
#
_symmetry.space_group_name_H-M   'P 1'
#
loop_
_entity.id
_entity.type
_entity.pdbx_description
1 polymer ?
#
loop_
_entity_poly.entity_id
_entity_poly.type
_entity_poly.pdbx_seq_one_letter_code
_entity_poly.pdbx_strand_id
1 'polypeptide(L)'
;MKPSALVRLGDDKSWVWINDHIAESSIWTNNYLPLNWTEWKLDKKQCESEDFDKTVFSEKAGISVRSVDRICENFSSGSLSDTINNIIKNQKLAWVLAIYPFIFTIICFFSLLRRGAASKLYNEVHNSQN
;
A
#
# COMPACT_ATOMS: atom_id res chain seq x y z
N MET A 1 -10.78 -10.50 5.89
CA MET A 1 -10.02 -9.25 6.07
C MET A 1 -10.97 -8.09 5.81
N LYS A 2 -11.09 -7.12 6.73
CA LYS A 2 -11.85 -5.91 6.46
C LYS A 2 -11.07 -5.00 5.51
N PRO A 3 -11.74 -4.31 4.57
CA PRO A 3 -11.09 -3.39 3.67
C PRO A 3 -10.34 -2.33 4.48
N SER A 4 -9.05 -2.14 4.20
CA SER A 4 -8.22 -1.12 4.84
C SER A 4 -7.58 -0.26 3.76
N ALA A 5 -7.58 1.06 3.96
CA ALA A 5 -6.94 2.00 3.07
C ALA A 5 -5.57 2.41 3.61
N LEU A 6 -4.56 2.42 2.74
CA LEU A 6 -3.29 3.05 3.05
C LEU A 6 -3.42 4.57 2.87
N VAL A 7 -3.25 5.33 3.96
CA VAL A 7 -3.38 6.79 3.98
C VAL A 7 -2.12 7.42 4.56
N ARG A 8 -1.75 8.58 4.04
CA ARG A 8 -0.64 9.38 4.56
C ARG A 8 -1.16 10.42 5.55
N LEU A 9 -0.64 10.39 6.77
CA LEU A 9 -0.87 11.44 7.76
C LEU A 9 -0.13 12.71 7.32
N GLY A 10 -0.87 13.76 7.00
CA GLY A 10 -0.31 15.00 6.43
C GLY A 10 0.72 15.67 7.33
N ASP A 11 0.51 15.63 8.65
CA ASP A 11 1.35 16.34 9.62
C ASP A 11 2.66 15.57 9.91
N ASP A 12 2.60 14.24 9.92
CA ASP A 12 3.73 13.39 10.33
C ASP A 12 4.45 12.73 9.15
N LYS A 13 3.93 12.89 7.92
CA LYS A 13 4.38 12.20 6.69
C LYS A 13 4.35 10.66 6.77
N SER A 14 3.88 10.09 7.87
CA SER A 14 3.77 8.65 8.14
C SER A 14 2.61 8.03 7.38
N TRP A 15 2.81 6.79 6.96
CA TRP A 15 1.79 5.98 6.30
C TRP A 15 1.11 5.07 7.34
N VAL A 16 -0.22 4.96 7.23
CA VAL A 16 -1.07 4.24 8.19
C VAL A 16 -2.11 3.46 7.41
N TRP A 17 -2.33 2.21 7.82
CA TRP A 17 -3.49 1.43 7.39
C TRP A 17 -4.67 1.78 8.27
N ILE A 18 -5.75 2.26 7.66
CA ILE A 18 -6.96 2.67 8.37
C ILE A 18 -8.14 1.87 7.82
N ASN A 19 -8.99 1.36 8.71
CA ASN A 19 -10.31 0.82 8.41
C ASN A 19 -11.37 1.44 9.34
N ASP A 20 -12.59 0.93 9.29
CA ASP A 20 -13.74 1.40 10.08
C ASP A 20 -13.59 1.26 11.61
N HIS A 21 -12.61 0.50 12.08
CA HIS A 21 -12.43 0.18 13.50
C HIS A 21 -11.00 0.31 14.01
N ILE A 22 -10.00 0.29 13.14
CA ILE A 22 -8.60 0.16 13.50
C ILE A 22 -7.78 1.07 12.58
N ALA A 23 -6.81 1.76 13.18
CA ALA A 23 -5.70 2.39 12.50
C ALA A 23 -4.40 1.76 13.00
N GLU A 24 -3.51 1.37 12.09
CA GLU A 24 -2.25 0.72 12.43
C GLU A 24 -1.11 1.24 11.55
N SER A 25 0.09 1.30 12.14
CA SER A 25 1.29 1.72 11.42
C SER A 25 1.54 0.84 10.20
N SER A 26 1.78 1.43 9.03
CA SER A 26 2.07 0.65 7.81
C SER A 26 3.54 0.22 7.79
N ILE A 27 3.91 -0.77 8.60
CA ILE A 27 5.29 -1.27 8.62
C ILE A 27 5.29 -2.69 8.06
N TRP A 28 6.08 -2.88 7.01
CA TRP A 28 6.59 -4.20 6.64
C TRP A 28 7.86 -4.40 7.48
N THR A 29 7.79 -5.25 8.51
CA THR A 29 8.96 -5.54 9.35
C THR A 29 9.99 -6.29 8.52
N ASN A 30 11.04 -5.59 8.09
CA ASN A 30 12.19 -6.23 7.49
C ASN A 30 13.31 -6.30 8.54
N ASN A 31 13.61 -7.49 9.06
CA ASN A 31 14.64 -7.73 10.07
C ASN A 31 16.05 -7.25 9.67
N TYR A 32 16.26 -6.90 8.39
CA TYR A 32 17.56 -6.47 7.86
C TYR A 32 17.85 -4.96 8.01
N LEU A 33 16.89 -4.14 8.42
CA LEU A 33 17.10 -2.70 8.65
C LEU A 33 16.58 -2.34 10.05
N PRO A 34 17.44 -1.98 11.02
CA PRO A 34 17.03 -1.54 12.35
C PRO A 34 16.53 -0.10 12.24
N LEU A 35 15.35 0.05 11.67
CA LEU A 35 14.65 1.32 11.70
C LEU A 35 13.82 1.33 12.99
N ASN A 36 14.06 2.33 13.85
CA ASN A 36 13.31 2.59 15.09
C ASN A 36 11.87 3.04 14.79
N TRP A 37 11.08 2.20 14.12
CA TRP A 37 9.65 2.44 13.95
C TRP A 37 8.90 1.78 15.09
N THR A 38 8.06 2.54 15.76
CA THR A 38 7.15 1.99 16.76
C THR A 38 5.95 1.38 16.07
N GLU A 39 5.79 0.06 16.23
CA GLU A 39 4.55 -0.62 15.85
C GLU A 39 3.44 -0.15 16.78
N TRP A 40 2.37 0.38 16.21
CA TRP A 40 1.23 0.84 16.99
C TRP A 40 -0.09 0.51 16.29
N LYS A 41 -1.10 0.36 17.13
CA LYS A 41 -2.47 0.10 16.73
C LYS A 41 -3.41 0.92 17.61
N LEU A 42 -4.36 1.59 16.98
CA LEU A 42 -5.39 2.40 17.61
C LEU A 42 -6.77 1.87 17.20
N ASP A 43 -7.56 1.42 18.17
CA ASP A 43 -8.92 0.95 17.95
C ASP A 43 -9.93 2.10 18.14
N LYS A 44 -11.03 2.08 17.39
CA LYS A 44 -12.17 2.98 17.56
C LYS A 44 -12.66 3.01 19.00
N LYS A 45 -12.70 1.86 19.69
CA LYS A 45 -13.11 1.79 21.10
C LYS A 45 -12.18 2.56 22.04
N GLN A 46 -10.89 2.65 21.69
CA GLN A 46 -9.94 3.45 22.48
C GLN A 46 -10.22 4.93 22.28
N CYS A 47 -10.52 5.37 21.05
CA CYS A 47 -10.93 6.75 20.79
C CYS A 47 -12.26 7.16 21.47
N GLU A 48 -13.13 6.20 21.76
CA GLU A 48 -14.41 6.42 22.46
C GLU A 48 -14.28 6.36 24.00
N SER A 49 -13.13 5.94 24.52
CA SER A 49 -12.88 5.84 25.96
C SER A 49 -12.48 7.18 26.55
N GLU A 50 -13.12 7.59 27.65
CA GLU A 50 -12.75 8.81 28.40
C GLU A 50 -11.34 8.71 29.02
N ASP A 51 -10.86 7.50 29.28
CA ASP A 51 -9.53 7.23 29.85
C ASP A 51 -8.40 7.24 28.80
N PHE A 52 -8.72 7.50 27.53
CA PHE A 52 -7.72 7.46 26.47
C PHE A 52 -6.85 8.70 26.45
N ASP A 53 -5.63 8.56 26.98
CA ASP A 53 -4.60 9.59 26.89
C ASP A 53 -3.93 9.60 25.51
N LYS A 54 -4.39 10.54 24.67
CA LYS A 54 -3.87 10.78 23.33
C LYS A 54 -2.41 11.23 23.32
N THR A 55 -1.95 11.89 24.38
CA THR A 55 -0.58 12.40 24.51
C THR A 55 0.39 11.25 24.72
N VAL A 56 0.06 10.34 25.64
CA VAL A 56 0.84 9.12 25.90
C VAL A 56 0.86 8.21 24.67
N PHE A 57 -0.28 8.08 23.98
CA PHE A 57 -0.34 7.32 22.74
C PHE A 57 0.51 7.96 21.64
N SER A 58 0.42 9.28 21.46
CA SER A 58 1.18 10.06 20.48
C SER A 58 2.69 9.87 20.66
N GLU A 59 3.19 9.97 21.89
CA GLU A 59 4.60 9.75 22.22
C GLU A 59 5.05 8.33 21.89
N LYS A 60 4.24 7.33 22.26
CA LYS A 60 4.54 5.92 21.98
C LYS A 60 4.50 5.61 20.47
N ALA A 61 3.51 6.14 19.77
CA ALA A 61 3.30 5.90 18.35
C ALA A 61 4.25 6.72 17.46
N GLY A 62 4.93 7.74 18.01
CA GLY A 62 5.80 8.63 17.25
C GLY A 62 5.05 9.45 16.20
N ILE A 63 3.77 9.76 16.46
CA ILE A 63 2.91 10.60 15.60
C ILE A 63 2.37 11.76 16.42
N SER A 64 2.05 12.89 15.80
CA SER A 64 1.51 14.05 16.50
C SER A 64 0.13 13.76 17.12
N VAL A 65 -0.17 14.41 18.25
CA VAL A 65 -1.51 14.37 18.89
C VAL A 65 -2.61 14.77 17.90
N ARG A 66 -2.33 15.74 17.00
CA ARG A 66 -3.27 16.16 15.95
C ARG A 66 -3.60 15.02 14.98
N SER A 67 -2.64 14.18 14.62
CA SER A 67 -2.91 12.98 13.82
C SER A 67 -3.78 11.98 14.57
N VAL A 68 -3.55 11.78 15.87
CA VAL A 68 -4.40 10.93 16.73
C VAL A 68 -5.83 11.47 16.76
N ASP A 69 -6.01 12.78 16.94
CA ASP A 69 -7.31 13.45 16.91
C ASP A 69 -8.04 13.23 15.58
N ARG A 70 -7.34 13.45 14.46
CA ARG A 70 -7.91 13.21 13.12
C ARG A 70 -8.34 11.76 12.93
N ILE A 71 -7.57 10.79 13.42
CA ILE A 71 -7.95 9.38 13.34
C ILE A 71 -9.22 9.12 14.16
N CYS A 72 -9.29 9.62 15.40
CA CYS A 72 -10.46 9.45 16.25
C CYS A 72 -11.72 10.17 15.72
N GLU A 73 -11.59 11.41 15.23
CA GLU A 73 -12.68 12.14 14.57
C GLU A 73 -13.21 11.37 13.37
N ASN A 74 -12.31 10.80 12.56
CA ASN A 74 -12.68 9.97 11.43
C ASN A 74 -13.47 8.72 11.84
N PHE A 75 -13.09 8.04 12.93
CA PHE A 75 -13.87 6.90 13.45
C PHE A 75 -15.27 7.29 13.92
N SER A 76 -15.44 8.48 14.48
CA SER A 76 -16.71 8.98 15.01
C SER A 76 -17.68 9.46 13.92
N SER A 77 -17.16 10.06 12.85
CA SER A 77 -17.97 10.75 11.83
C SER A 77 -18.72 9.83 10.85
N GLY A 78 -18.44 8.52 10.84
CA GLY A 78 -19.03 7.56 9.88
C GLY A 78 -18.61 7.75 8.41
N SER A 79 -18.06 8.92 8.07
CA SER A 79 -17.56 9.31 6.74
C SER A 79 -16.39 8.45 6.23
N LEU A 80 -15.78 7.69 7.14
CA LEU A 80 -14.63 6.85 6.88
C LEU A 80 -14.98 5.67 5.96
N SER A 81 -16.18 5.09 6.05
CA SER A 81 -16.55 3.94 5.20
C SER A 81 -16.56 4.32 3.72
N ASP A 82 -17.22 5.42 3.34
CA ASP A 82 -17.29 5.87 1.94
C ASP A 82 -15.94 6.35 1.42
N THR A 83 -15.19 7.09 2.25
CA THR A 83 -13.86 7.59 1.90
C THR A 83 -12.87 6.45 1.71
N ILE A 84 -12.83 5.48 2.63
CA ILE A 84 -11.98 4.28 2.53
C ILE A 84 -12.39 3.44 1.34
N ASN A 85 -13.68 3.20 1.12
CA ASN A 85 -14.16 2.43 -0.03
C ASN A 85 -13.71 3.08 -1.35
N ASN A 86 -13.75 4.40 -1.43
CA ASN A 86 -13.29 5.14 -2.61
C ASN A 86 -11.76 5.06 -2.78
N ILE A 87 -10.99 5.20 -1.70
CA ILE A 87 -9.52 5.03 -1.72
C ILE A 87 -9.14 3.60 -2.14
N ILE A 88 -9.79 2.58 -1.59
CA ILE A 88 -9.56 1.18 -1.93
C ILE A 88 -9.89 0.91 -3.40
N LYS A 89 -11.01 1.47 -3.90
CA LYS A 89 -11.37 1.35 -5.32
C LYS A 89 -10.30 1.96 -6.21
N ASN A 90 -9.79 3.14 -5.87
CA ASN A 90 -8.72 3.80 -6.62
C ASN A 90 -7.39 3.03 -6.55
N GLN A 91 -7.03 2.48 -5.40
CA GLN A 91 -5.83 1.65 -5.24
C GLN A 91 -5.92 0.37 -6.08
N LYS A 92 -7.08 -0.29 -6.09
CA LYS A 92 -7.33 -1.47 -6.93
C LYS A 92 -7.25 -1.13 -8.41
N LEU A 93 -7.83 0.01 -8.81
CA LEU A 93 -7.77 0.48 -10.20
C LEU A 93 -6.33 0.77 -10.64
N ALA A 94 -5.55 1.46 -9.81
CA ALA A 94 -4.14 1.74 -10.08
C ALA A 94 -3.33 0.45 -10.24
N TRP A 95 -3.56 -0.55 -9.39
CA TRP A 95 -2.93 -1.87 -9.50
C TRP A 95 -3.30 -2.59 -10.80
N VAL A 96 -4.57 -2.57 -11.20
CA VAL A 96 -5.00 -3.16 -12.47
C VAL A 96 -4.33 -2.46 -13.66
N LEU A 97 -4.32 -1.12 -13.65
CA LEU A 97 -3.68 -0.33 -14.70
C LEU A 97 -2.16 -0.50 -14.76
N ALA A 98 -1.51 -0.88 -13.66
CA ALA A 98 -0.08 -1.17 -13.63
C ALA A 98 0.24 -2.60 -14.09
N ILE A 99 -0.48 -3.61 -13.59
CA ILE A 99 -0.21 -5.03 -13.86
C ILE A 99 -0.49 -5.38 -15.32
N TYR A 100 -1.62 -4.95 -15.87
CA TYR A 100 -2.04 -5.34 -17.21
C TYR A 100 -1.04 -4.99 -18.32
N PRO A 101 -0.54 -3.74 -18.43
CA PRO A 101 0.48 -3.40 -19.41
C PRO A 101 1.81 -4.08 -19.09
N PHE A 102 2.16 -4.28 -17.81
CA PHE A 102 3.39 -4.98 -17.45
C PHE A 102 3.39 -6.44 -17.97
N ILE A 103 2.31 -7.20 -17.73
CA ILE A 103 2.17 -8.56 -18.26
C ILE A 103 2.19 -8.55 -19.79
N PHE A 104 1.48 -7.61 -20.42
CA PHE A 104 1.46 -7.49 -21.87
C PHE A 104 2.85 -7.24 -22.45
N THR A 105 3.62 -6.31 -21.87
CA THR A 105 4.99 -6.03 -22.29
C THR A 105 5.91 -7.25 -22.15
N ILE A 106 5.77 -8.03 -21.08
CA ILE A 106 6.52 -9.28 -20.90
C ILE A 106 6.19 -10.29 -22.02
N ILE A 107 4.90 -10.48 -22.34
CA ILE A 107 4.47 -11.39 -23.41
C ILE A 107 5.03 -10.95 -24.78
N CYS A 108 4.96 -9.65 -25.07
CA CYS A 108 5.52 -9.08 -26.29
C CYS A 108 7.04 -9.28 -26.36
N PHE A 109 7.75 -9.06 -25.26
CA PHE A 109 9.19 -9.24 -25.18
C PHE A 109 9.61 -10.69 -25.47
N PHE A 110 8.96 -11.68 -24.85
CA PHE A 110 9.21 -13.09 -25.14
C PHE A 110 8.88 -13.48 -26.58
N SER A 111 7.81 -12.91 -27.15
CA SER A 111 7.43 -13.15 -28.54
C SER A 111 8.48 -12.62 -29.52
N LEU A 112 9.07 -11.45 -29.23
CA LEU A 112 10.15 -10.87 -30.02
C LEU A 112 11.44 -11.69 -29.91
N LEU A 113 11.82 -12.12 -28.70
CA LEU A 113 12.97 -13.02 -28.51
C LEU A 113 12.83 -14.32 -29.30
N ARG A 114 11.64 -14.93 -29.27
CA ARG A 114 11.36 -16.16 -30.02
C ARG A 114 11.48 -15.96 -31.53
N ARG A 115 10.98 -14.83 -32.05
CA ARG A 115 11.13 -14.47 -33.47
C ARG A 115 12.58 -14.22 -33.86
N GLY A 116 13.35 -13.53 -33.00
CA GLY A 116 14.78 -13.29 -33.23
C GLY A 116 15.63 -14.56 -33.22
N ALA A 117 15.32 -15.52 -32.35
CA ALA A 117 15.98 -16.82 -32.35
C ALA A 117 15.65 -17.64 -33.62
N ALA A 118 14.39 -17.61 -34.06
CA ALA A 118 13.96 -18.29 -35.28
C ALA A 118 14.60 -17.67 -36.55
N SER A 119 14.72 -16.34 -36.64
CA SER A 119 15.38 -15.69 -37.77
C SER A 119 16.87 -15.95 -37.82
N LYS A 120 17.55 -16.02 -36.67
CA LYS A 120 18.97 -16.40 -36.61
C LYS A 120 19.20 -17.82 -37.13
N LEU A 121 18.39 -18.79 -36.68
CA LEU A 121 18.45 -20.18 -37.14
C LEU A 121 18.15 -20.29 -38.65
N TYR A 122 17.15 -19.55 -39.15
CA TYR A 122 16.83 -19.53 -40.57
C TYR A 122 18.01 -19.03 -41.43
N ASN A 123 18.67 -17.95 -41.00
CA ASN A 123 19.83 -17.40 -41.71
C ASN A 123 21.04 -18.35 -41.68
N GLU A 124 21.30 -19.04 -40.55
CA GLU A 124 22.36 -20.04 -40.46
C GLU A 124 22.12 -21.24 -41.40
N VAL A 125 20.89 -21.75 -41.47
CA VAL A 125 20.53 -22.85 -42.38
C VAL A 125 20.63 -22.42 -43.84
N HIS A 126 20.11 -21.24 -44.19
CA HIS A 126 20.13 -20.74 -45.56
C HIS A 126 21.56 -20.48 -46.07
N ASN A 127 22.42 -19.87 -45.25
CA ASN A 127 23.82 -19.65 -45.59
C ASN A 127 24.67 -20.94 -45.64
N SER A 128 24.22 -22.03 -45.00
CA SER A 128 24.89 -23.34 -45.10
C SER A 128 24.50 -24.13 -46.35
N GLN A 129 23.46 -23.71 -47.08
CA GLN A 129 22.97 -24.39 -48.30
C GLN A 129 23.38 -23.69 -49.60
N ASN A 130 23.96 -22.48 -49.53
CA ASN A 130 24.65 -21.80 -50.62
C ASN A 130 26.17 -21.98 -50.51
#